data_AF-B0G1Y6-F1
#
_entry.id   AF-B0G1Y6-F1
#
_cell.length_a   1.000
_cell.length_b   1.000
_cell.length_c   1.000
_cell.angle_alpha   90.00
_cell.angle_beta   90.00
_cell.angle_gamma   90.00
#
_symmetry.space_group_name_H-M   'P 1'
#
loop_
_entity.id
_entity.type
_entity.pdbx_description
1 polymer ?
#
loop_
_entity_poly.entity_id
_entity_poly.type
_entity_poly.pdbx_seq_one_letter_code
_entity_poly.pdbx_strand_id
1 'polypeptide(L)' 'MNPKDLQYIMGHSNVSITMNWYAHASIDTAKSEVQRLIA' A
#
# COMPACT_ATOMS: atom_id res chain seq x y z
N MET A 1 -6.61 6.32 -0.79
CA MET A 1 -5.58 7.07 -0.05
C MET A 1 -4.21 6.62 -0.52
N ASN A 2 -3.33 7.54 -0.91
CA ASN A 2 -1.98 7.19 -1.35
C ASN A 2 -1.07 6.94 -0.12
N PRO A 3 -0.20 5.91 -0.11
CA PRO A 3 0.75 5.68 0.98
C PRO A 3 1.64 6.88 1.32
N LYS A 4 1.91 7.79 0.36
CA LYS A 4 2.65 9.03 0.60
C LYS A 4 1.86 10.09 1.37
N ASP A 5 0.56 10.19 1.12
CA ASP A 5 -0.32 11.07 1.90
C ASP A 5 -0.36 10.58 3.35
N LEU A 6 -0.50 9.27 3.55
CA LEU A 6 -0.47 8.66 4.87
C LEU A 6 0.90 8.85 5.54
N GLN A 7 2.01 8.69 4.82
CA GLN A 7 3.35 8.96 5.34
C GLN A 7 3.47 10.40 5.86
N TYR A 8 2.96 11.38 5.10
CA TYR A 8 2.99 12.79 5.47
C TYR A 8 2.17 13.05 6.74
N ILE A 9 0.95 12.53 6.81
CA ILE A 9 0.06 12.66 7.99
C ILE A 9 0.71 12.03 9.23
N MET A 10 1.35 10.88 9.07
CA MET A 10 1.97 10.14 10.17
C MET A 10 3.36 10.67 10.56
N GLY A 11 3.94 11.60 9.79
CA GLY A 11 5.25 12.18 10.08
C GLY A 11 6.42 11.19 10.01
N HIS A 12 6.29 10.09 9.27
CA HIS A 12 7.34 9.08 9.20
C HIS A 12 8.49 9.52 8.27
N SER A 13 9.71 9.48 8.80
CA SER A 13 10.93 9.80 8.06
C SER A 13 11.24 8.80 6.95
N ASN A 14 10.72 7.57 7.04
CA ASN A 14 10.89 6.52 6.04
C ASN A 14 9.55 5.87 5.68
N VAL A 15 9.29 5.73 4.37
CA VAL A 15 8.06 5.12 3.84
C VAL A 15 7.86 3.67 4.29
N SER A 16 8.94 2.93 4.55
CA SER A 16 8.86 1.53 5.02
C SER A 16 8.10 1.40 6.34
N ILE A 17 8.18 2.41 7.22
CA ILE A 17 7.44 2.43 8.49
C ILE A 17 5.93 2.55 8.22
N THR A 18 5.54 3.41 7.27
CA THR A 18 4.14 3.52 6.83
C THR A 18 3.66 2.23 6.16
N MET A 19 4.50 1.58 5.36
CA MET A 19 4.13 0.34 4.66
C MET A 19 3.86 -0.84 5.62
N ASN A 20 4.41 -0.84 6.84
CA ASN A 20 4.11 -1.85 7.86
C ASN A 20 2.63 -1.85 8.30
N TRP A 21 1.88 -0.78 8.04
CA TRP A 21 0.43 -0.72 8.29
C TRP A 21 -0.42 -1.42 7.22
N TYR A 22 0.17 -1.75 6.07
CA TYR A 22 -0.50 -2.49 5.01
C TYR A 22 -0.30 -3.99 5.22
N ALA A 23 -1.37 -4.77 5.04
CA ALA A 23 -1.26 -6.22 5.02
C ALA A 23 -0.34 -6.67 3.88
N HIS A 24 0.53 -7.65 4.15
CA HIS A 24 1.40 -8.19 3.11
C HIS A 24 0.56 -8.90 2.04
N ALA A 25 0.70 -8.48 0.79
CA ALA A 25 -0.04 -9.09 -0.31
C ALA A 25 0.44 -10.52 -0.57
N SER A 26 -0.51 -11.41 -0.88
CA SER A 26 -0.21 -12.70 -1.48
C SER A 26 -0.26 -12.59 -3.01
N ILE A 27 0.15 -13.65 -3.69
CA ILE A 27 0.06 -13.70 -5.15
C ILE A 27 -1.42 -13.59 -5.60
N ASP A 28 -2.34 -14.20 -4.87
CA ASP A 28 -3.75 -14.20 -5.22
C ASP A 28 -4.37 -12.81 -5.07
N THR A 29 -4.03 -12.09 -3.99
CA THR A 29 -4.51 -10.70 -3.82
C THR A 29 -3.91 -9.77 -4.86
N ALA A 30 -2.63 -9.96 -5.22
CA ALA A 30 -1.99 -9.19 -6.29
C ALA A 30 -2.67 -9.41 -7.65
N LYS A 31 -3.00 -10.65 -8.01
CA LYS A 31 -3.73 -10.97 -9.26
C LYS A 31 -5.10 -10.31 -9.31
N SER A 32 -5.85 -10.39 -8.22
CA SER A 32 -7.18 -9.76 -8.10
C SER A 32 -7.11 -8.24 -8.30
N GLU A 33 -6.15 -7.58 -7.65
CA GLU A 33 -5.98 -6.12 -7.80
C GLU A 33 -5.55 -5.72 -9.22
N VAL A 34 -4.66 -6.48 -9.87
CA VAL A 34 -4.29 -6.21 -11.27
C VAL A 34 -5.50 -6.36 -12.19
N GLN A 35 -6.30 -7.42 -12.03
CA GLN A 35 -7.53 -7.61 -12.81
C GLN A 35 -8.52 -6.45 -12.60
N ARG A 36 -8.68 -5.98 -11.36
CA ARG A 36 -9.53 -4.82 -11.03
C ARG A 36 -9.10 -3.53 -11.71
N LEU A 37 -7.80 -3.34 -11.94
CA LEU A 37 -7.24 -2.12 -12.54
C LEU A 37 -7.32 -2.07 -14.07
N ILE A 38 -7.39 -3.23 -14.72
CA ILE A 38 -7.45 -3.35 -16.19
C ILE A 38 -8.88 -3.52 -16.74
N ALA A 39 -9.85 -3.72 -15.85
CA ALA A 39 -11.28 -3.76 -16.16
C ALA A 39 -11.88 -2.35 -16.18
#